data_AF-A0A4Y2UC26-F1
#
_entry.id   AF-A0A4Y2UC26-F1
#
_cell.length_a   1.000
_cell.length_b   1.000
_cell.length_c   1.000
_cell.angle_alpha   90.00
_cell.angle_beta   90.00
_cell.angle_gamma   90.00
#
_symmetry.space_group_name_H-M   'P 1'
#
loop_
_entity.id
_entity.type
_entity.pdbx_description
1 polymer ?
#
loop_
_entity_poly.entity_id
_entity_poly.type
_entity_poly.pdbx_seq_one_letter_code
_entity_poly.pdbx_strand_id
1 'polypeptide(L)'
;MAISKLLDTIHKGKASGDHVLVLSIDIKGAFDNIQHSSISSYLDNSKCPANIVNIFKNLLQNRKVILNTCEGPAIRDQKQGCPQGSCSGPAL
;
A
#
# COMPACT_ATOMS: atom_id res chain seq x y z
N MET A 1 -0.53 -4.97 17.35
CA MET A 1 0.10 -4.20 16.24
C MET A 1 1.37 -4.93 15.79
N ALA A 2 1.89 -4.62 14.60
CA ALA A 2 3.04 -5.33 14.01
C ALA A 2 4.30 -5.30 14.91
N ILE A 3 4.64 -4.14 15.48
CA ILE A 3 5.79 -3.99 16.38
C ILE A 3 5.64 -4.83 17.65
N SER A 4 4.46 -4.80 18.29
CA SER A 4 4.20 -5.64 19.48
C SER A 4 4.39 -7.11 19.17
N LYS A 5 3.88 -7.58 18.01
CA LYS A 5 4.04 -8.98 17.58
C LYS A 5 5.50 -9.35 17.34
N LEU A 6 6.29 -8.45 16.76
CA LEU A 6 7.74 -8.62 16.61
C LEU A 6 8.42 -8.78 17.98
N LEU A 7 8.14 -7.88 18.93
CA LEU A 7 8.71 -7.92 20.28
C LEU A 7 8.33 -9.22 21.01
N ASP A 8 7.07 -9.64 20.89
CA ASP A 8 6.60 -10.90 21.48
C ASP A 8 7.35 -12.11 20.91
N THR A 9 7.58 -12.15 19.60
CA THR A 9 8.36 -13.21 18.95
C THR A 9 9.80 -13.22 19.44
N ILE A 10 10.44 -12.05 19.58
CA ILE A 10 11.81 -11.93 20.11
C ILE A 10 11.89 -12.43 21.55
N HIS A 11 10.96 -12.01 22.41
CA HIS A 11 10.93 -12.44 23.82
C HIS A 11 10.72 -13.94 23.96
N LYS A 12 9.81 -14.53 23.16
CA LYS A 12 9.56 -15.97 23.17
C LYS A 12 10.79 -16.77 22.75
N GLY A 13 11.46 -16.39 21.66
CA GLY A 13 12.68 -17.08 21.22
C GLY A 13 13.79 -17.00 22.26
N LYS A 14 14.01 -15.81 22.85
CA LYS A 14 14.99 -15.64 23.94
C LYS A 14 14.66 -16.48 25.18
N ALA A 15 13.38 -16.56 25.57
CA ALA A 15 12.96 -17.34 26.73
C ALA A 15 13.13 -18.85 26.52
N SER A 16 13.01 -19.33 25.28
CA SER A 16 13.27 -20.73 24.91
C SER A 16 14.75 -21.07 24.75
N GLY A 17 15.66 -20.08 24.84
CA GLY A 17 17.08 -20.27 24.58
C GLY A 17 17.46 -20.32 23.10
N ASP A 18 16.55 -19.95 22.20
CA ASP A 18 16.79 -19.94 20.75
C ASP A 18 17.65 -18.75 20.32
N HIS A 19 18.37 -18.92 19.22
CA HIS A 19 18.97 -17.79 18.50
C HIS A 19 17.91 -17.06 17.66
N VAL A 20 17.80 -15.75 17.85
CA VAL A 20 16.81 -14.91 17.15
C VAL A 20 17.53 -13.95 16.21
N LEU A 21 17.14 -13.98 14.93
CA LEU A 21 17.58 -13.01 13.91
C LEU A 21 16.42 -12.09 13.54
N VAL A 22 16.68 -10.78 13.49
CA VAL A 22 15.72 -9.78 13.00
C VAL A 22 16.28 -9.14 11.74
N LEU A 23 15.49 -9.18 10.66
CA LEU A 23 15.77 -8.46 9.42
C LEU A 23 14.82 -7.27 9.31
N SER A 24 15.39 -6.07 9.16
CA SER A 24 14.63 -4.85 8.92
C SER A 24 14.85 -4.40 7.48
N ILE A 25 13.76 -4.14 6.75
CA ILE A 25 13.78 -3.69 5.36
C ILE A 25 12.93 -2.43 5.27
N ASP A 26 13.51 -1.36 4.74
CA ASP A 26 12.79 -0.14 4.41
C ASP A 26 12.52 -0.09 2.89
N ILE A 27 11.25 0.10 2.51
CA ILE A 27 10.83 0.13 1.11
C ILE A 27 10.63 1.58 0.69
N LYS A 28 11.50 2.07 -0.20
CA LYS A 28 11.43 3.42 -0.72
C LYS A 28 10.10 3.67 -1.45
N GLY A 29 9.34 4.65 -0.98
CA GLY A 29 8.11 5.13 -1.63
C GLY A 29 7.08 4.01 -1.82
N ALA A 30 6.85 3.19 -0.80
CA ALA A 30 5.96 2.03 -0.88
C ALA A 30 4.57 2.40 -1.45
N PHE A 31 3.98 3.48 -0.95
CA PHE A 31 2.68 3.97 -1.42
C PHE A 31 2.73 4.67 -2.78
N ASP A 32 3.89 5.13 -3.24
CA ASP A 32 4.02 5.86 -4.51
C ASP A 32 4.27 4.91 -5.69
N ASN A 33 4.89 3.76 -5.41
CA ASN A 33 5.36 2.81 -6.41
C ASN A 33 4.44 1.60 -6.60
N ILE A 34 3.42 1.41 -5.75
CA ILE A 34 2.48 0.29 -5.89
C ILE A 34 1.69 0.39 -7.20
N GLN A 35 1.66 -0.68 -8.00
CA GLN A 35 0.98 -0.66 -9.30
C GLN A 35 -0.53 -0.85 -9.12
N HIS A 36 -1.35 -0.04 -9.82
CA HIS A 36 -2.81 -0.18 -9.76
C HIS A 36 -3.30 -1.53 -10.31
N SER A 37 -2.57 -2.12 -11.27
CA SER A 37 -2.84 -3.46 -11.78
C SER A 37 -2.65 -4.53 -10.69
N SER A 38 -1.60 -4.41 -9.88
CA SER A 38 -1.36 -5.32 -8.75
C SER A 38 -2.45 -5.21 -7.70
N ILE A 39 -2.88 -3.99 -7.35
CA ILE A 39 -4.00 -3.77 -6.41
C ILE A 39 -5.29 -4.37 -6.98
N SER A 40 -5.58 -4.12 -8.27
CA SER A 40 -6.77 -4.66 -8.93
C SER A 40 -6.80 -6.19 -8.91
N SER A 41 -5.67 -6.83 -9.22
CA SER A 41 -5.51 -8.29 -9.16
C SER A 41 -5.70 -8.82 -7.73
N TYR A 42 -5.14 -8.15 -6.73
CA TYR A 42 -5.33 -8.53 -5.33
C TYR A 42 -6.80 -8.44 -4.92
N LEU A 43 -7.51 -7.36 -5.29
CA LEU A 43 -8.92 -7.17 -5.00
C LEU A 43 -9.79 -8.24 -5.68
N ASP A 44 -9.49 -8.61 -6.93
CA ASP A 44 -10.22 -9.67 -7.64
C ASP A 44 -10.09 -11.05 -6.99
N ASN A 45 -8.93 -11.32 -6.37
CA ASN A 45 -8.67 -12.56 -5.65
C ASN A 45 -9.08 -12.50 -4.17
N SER A 46 -9.56 -11.34 -3.71
CA SER A 46 -10.03 -11.18 -2.33
C SER A 46 -11.42 -11.79 -2.15
N LYS A 47 -11.77 -12.16 -0.91
CA LYS A 47 -13.13 -12.61 -0.57
C LYS A 47 -14.10 -11.44 -0.34
N CYS A 48 -13.78 -10.25 -0.85
CA CYS A 48 -14.57 -9.04 -0.66
C CYS A 48 -15.79 -9.03 -1.59
N PRO A 49 -16.94 -8.50 -1.13
CA PRO A 49 -18.09 -8.28 -2.00
C PRO A 49 -17.74 -7.43 -3.23
N ALA A 50 -18.32 -7.78 -4.38
CA ALA A 50 -18.00 -7.16 -5.67
C ALA A 50 -18.23 -5.63 -5.70
N ASN A 51 -19.22 -5.15 -4.95
CA ASN A 51 -19.48 -3.71 -4.82
C ASN A 51 -18.32 -2.97 -4.14
N ILE A 52 -17.69 -3.56 -3.12
CA ILE A 52 -16.53 -2.97 -2.43
C ILE A 52 -15.29 -3.01 -3.34
N VAL A 53 -15.06 -4.14 -4.02
CA VAL A 53 -13.97 -4.26 -5.02
C VAL A 53 -14.09 -3.18 -6.09
N ASN A 54 -15.30 -2.98 -6.62
CA ASN A 54 -15.55 -1.97 -7.64
C ASN A 54 -15.34 -0.54 -7.13
N ILE A 55 -15.68 -0.22 -5.88
CA ILE A 55 -15.38 1.09 -5.29
C ILE A 55 -13.87 1.37 -5.34
N PHE A 56 -13.04 0.41 -4.93
CA PHE A 56 -11.58 0.60 -4.94
C PHE A 56 -10.99 0.63 -6.35
N LYS A 57 -11.49 -0.19 -7.27
CA LYS A 57 -11.09 -0.12 -8.68
C LYS A 57 -11.42 1.25 -9.27
N ASN A 58 -12.61 1.77 -9.03
CA ASN A 58 -13.03 3.09 -9.50
C ASN A 58 -12.18 4.22 -8.88
N LEU A 59 -11.76 4.09 -7.62
CA LEU A 59 -10.86 5.05 -6.97
C LEU A 59 -9.49 5.14 -7.67
N LEU A 60 -9.01 4.03 -8.24
CA LEU A 60 -7.69 3.95 -8.89
C LEU A 60 -7.76 4.24 -10.40
N GLN A 61 -8.89 4.01 -11.04
CA GLN A 61 -9.08 4.24 -12.47
C GLN A 61 -9.08 5.73 -12.84
N ASN A 62 -8.59 6.02 -14.06
CA ASN A 62 -8.62 7.36 -14.67
C ASN A 62 -8.00 8.48 -13.83
N ARG A 63 -7.07 8.14 -12.93
CA ARG A 63 -6.36 9.12 -12.12
C ARG A 63 -5.41 9.95 -12.96
N LYS A 64 -5.45 11.26 -12.75
CA LYS A 64 -4.53 12.22 -13.36
C LYS A 64 -3.97 13.15 -12.29
N VAL A 65 -2.68 13.44 -12.41
CA VAL A 65 -2.04 14.54 -11.69
C VAL A 65 -2.07 15.75 -12.59
N ILE A 66 -2.62 16.85 -12.07
CA ILE A 66 -2.69 18.13 -12.76
C ILE A 66 -1.84 19.11 -11.96
N LEU A 67 -0.80 19.63 -12.59
CA LEU A 67 0.06 20.65 -12.02
C LEU A 67 -0.10 21.94 -12.84
N ASN A 68 -0.61 22.99 -12.21
CA ASN A 68 -0.70 24.30 -12.86
C ASN A 68 0.67 24.96 -12.88
N THR A 69 1.17 25.29 -14.06
CA THR A 69 2.42 26.04 -14.27
C THR A 69 2.13 27.39 -14.91
N CYS A 70 3.13 28.26 -15.01
CA CYS A 70 3.01 29.54 -15.71
C CYS A 70 2.69 29.38 -17.21
N GLU A 71 2.94 28.21 -17.79
CA GLU A 71 2.68 27.88 -19.20
C GLU A 71 1.33 27.17 -19.41
N GLY A 72 0.60 26.90 -18.32
CA GLY A 72 -0.67 26.17 -18.32
C GLY A 72 -0.63 24.87 -17.50
N PRO A 73 -1.70 24.06 -17.54
CA PRO A 73 -1.78 22.83 -16.78
C PRO A 73 -0.94 21.70 -17.43
N ALA A 74 0.03 21.18 -16.69
CA ALA A 74 0.70 19.92 -17.00
C ALA A 74 -0.13 18.75 -16.47
N ILE A 75 -0.59 17.87 -17.35
CA ILE A 75 -1.45 16.73 -17.00
C ILE A 75 -0.70 15.44 -17.26
N ARG A 76 -0.69 14.53 -16.28
CA ARG A 76 -0.12 13.19 -16.39
C ARG A 76 -1.09 12.15 -15.86
N ASP A 77 -1.25 11.06 -16.61
CA ASP A 77 -1.96 9.89 -16.11
C ASP A 77 -1.15 9.24 -14.99
N GLN A 78 -1.84 8.84 -13.92
CA GLN A 78 -1.25 8.18 -12.78
C GLN A 78 -1.74 6.74 -12.72
N LYS A 79 -0.84 5.80 -13.05
CA LYS A 79 -1.12 4.35 -13.10
C LYS A 79 -0.53 3.58 -11.92
N GLN A 80 0.11 4.30 -11.00
CA GLN A 80 0.71 3.75 -9.79
C GLN A 80 0.53 4.71 -8.62
N GLY A 81 0.62 4.13 -7.43
CA GLY A 81 0.56 4.79 -6.15
C GLY A 81 -0.86 4.98 -5.61
N CYS A 82 -0.97 5.00 -4.29
CA CYS A 82 -2.18 5.36 -3.57
C CYS A 82 -2.10 6.84 -3.16
N PRO A 83 -3.23 7.56 -3.02
CA PRO A 83 -3.19 8.92 -2.49
C PRO A 83 -2.64 8.89 -1.06
N GLN A 84 -1.50 9.55 -0.83
CA GLN A 84 -0.96 9.72 0.51
C GLN A 84 -1.92 10.55 1.36
N GLY A 85 -2.16 10.12 2.59
CA GLY A 85 -3.16 10.74 3.49
C GLY A 85 -4.59 10.21 3.32
N SER A 86 -4.85 9.34 2.35
CA SER A 86 -6.13 8.62 2.30
C SER A 86 -6.26 7.64 3.47
N CYS A 87 -7.42 7.63 4.13
CA CYS A 87 -7.74 6.63 5.15
C CYS A 87 -7.76 5.20 4.59
N SER A 88 -8.01 5.04 3.29
CA SER A 88 -7.97 3.74 2.62
C SER A 88 -6.57 3.31 2.19
N GLY A 89 -5.59 4.22 2.15
CA GLY A 89 -4.24 3.94 1.68
C GLY A 89 -3.60 2.73 2.37
N PRO A 90 -3.60 2.64 3.72
CA PRO A 90 -3.01 1.51 4.43
C PRO A 90 -3.69 0.15 4.20
N ALA A 91 -4.92 0.14 3.67
CA ALA A 91 -5.66 -1.09 3.39
C ALA A 91 -5.50 -1.58 1.94
N LEU A 92 -4.94 -0.74 1.05
CA LEU A 92 -4.70 -1.01 -0.36
C LEU A 92 -3.23 -1.34 -0.62
#